data_AF-A0A7V4F2T0-F1
#
_entry.id   AF-A0A7V4F2T0-F1
#
_cell.length_a   1.000
_cell.length_b   1.000
_cell.length_c   1.000
_cell.angle_alpha   90.00
_cell.angle_beta   90.00
_cell.angle_gamma   90.00
#
_symmetry.space_group_name_H-M   'P 1'
#
loop_
_entity.id
_entity.type
_entity.pdbx_description
1 polymer ?
#
loop_
_entity_poly.entity_id
_entity_poly.type
_entity_poly.pdbx_seq_one_letter_code
_entity_poly.pdbx_strand_id
1 'polypeptide(L)'
;MRHNKSSCIDAAGIGLHEFMNKNVAMACYRMPKEDKIRIVMQTSATPLLIRSHTEINHTQGFVIKPFEQNSRIFAYLIRPEITFTYPFTEPFPDLSVVNKLAVT
;
A
#
# COMPACT_ATOMS: atom_id res chain seq x y z
N MET A 1 27.10 -19.92 -16.61
CA MET A 1 25.66 -19.59 -16.63
C MET A 1 25.30 -18.89 -15.33
N ARG A 2 25.23 -17.56 -15.33
CA ARG A 2 24.79 -16.79 -14.16
C ARG A 2 23.27 -16.74 -14.19
N HIS A 3 22.63 -17.28 -13.16
CA HIS A 3 21.19 -17.12 -12.96
C HIS A 3 20.88 -15.63 -12.82
N ASN A 4 20.25 -15.07 -13.84
CA ASN A 4 19.79 -13.69 -13.82
C ASN A 4 18.55 -13.63 -12.91
N LYS A 5 18.78 -13.43 -11.61
CA LYS A 5 17.74 -13.05 -10.65
C LYS A 5 17.36 -11.58 -10.90
N SER A 6 16.84 -11.25 -12.08
CA SER A 6 16.04 -10.03 -12.24
C SER A 6 14.67 -10.37 -11.67
N SER A 7 14.64 -10.39 -10.33
CA SER A 7 13.40 -10.50 -9.57
C SER A 7 12.49 -9.35 -9.98
N CYS A 8 11.20 -9.63 -10.00
CA CYS A 8 10.04 -8.79 -10.30
C CYS A 8 9.97 -7.43 -9.55
N ILE A 9 11.03 -7.07 -8.82
CA ILE A 9 11.24 -5.87 -8.02
C ILE A 9 11.72 -4.71 -8.89
N ASP A 10 12.41 -4.94 -10.01
CA ASP A 10 13.07 -3.87 -10.77
C ASP A 10 12.09 -2.98 -11.57
N ALA A 11 11.00 -3.55 -12.12
CA ALA A 11 9.99 -2.78 -12.87
C ALA A 11 8.94 -2.11 -11.96
N ALA A 12 8.62 -2.72 -10.82
CA ALA A 12 7.75 -2.14 -9.80
C ALA A 12 8.49 -1.11 -8.91
N GLY A 13 9.80 -1.25 -8.77
CA GLY A 13 10.64 -0.46 -7.86
C GLY A 13 10.79 1.00 -8.29
N ILE A 14 10.78 1.30 -9.59
CA ILE A 14 10.98 2.67 -10.09
C ILE A 14 9.76 3.56 -9.76
N GLY A 15 8.54 3.06 -9.89
CA GLY A 15 7.35 3.83 -9.53
C GLY A 15 7.13 3.92 -8.01
N LEU A 16 7.37 2.83 -7.26
CA LEU A 16 7.27 2.83 -5.78
C LEU A 16 8.25 3.81 -5.11
N HIS A 17 9.42 4.04 -5.71
CA HIS A 17 10.43 4.96 -5.17
C HIS A 17 9.93 6.41 -5.07
N GLU A 18 9.07 6.85 -5.99
CA GLU A 18 8.47 8.18 -5.92
C GLU A 18 7.54 8.33 -4.70
N PHE A 19 6.77 7.28 -4.37
CA PHE A 19 5.93 7.23 -3.18
C PHE A 19 6.75 7.16 -1.90
N MET A 20 7.84 6.38 -1.88
CA MET A 20 8.74 6.33 -0.73
C MET A 20 9.35 7.71 -0.42
N ASN A 21 9.67 8.50 -1.46
CA ASN A 21 10.21 9.85 -1.31
C ASN A 21 9.20 10.89 -0.81
N LYS A 22 7.89 10.69 -1.04
CA LYS A 22 6.84 11.63 -0.60
C LYS A 22 6.37 11.38 0.83
N ASN A 23 6.99 10.44 1.54
CA ASN A 23 6.64 10.10 2.91
C ASN A 23 5.13 9.82 3.03
N VAL A 24 4.59 8.94 2.20
CA VAL A 24 3.17 8.54 2.26
C VAL A 24 3.03 7.15 2.87
N ALA A 25 1.91 6.90 3.54
CA ALA A 25 1.59 5.55 4.02
C ALA A 25 0.76 4.80 2.97
N MET A 26 1.21 3.60 2.60
CA MET A 26 0.58 2.77 1.58
C MET A 26 0.60 1.28 1.93
N ALA A 27 -0.40 0.57 1.45
CA ALA A 27 -0.44 -0.88 1.40
C ALA A 27 -0.59 -1.33 -0.06
N CYS A 28 0.25 -2.29 -0.46
CA CYS A 28 0.17 -2.95 -1.76
C CYS A 28 -0.09 -4.44 -1.53
N TYR A 29 -1.17 -4.97 -2.08
CA TYR A 29 -1.54 -6.36 -1.92
C TYR A 29 -2.16 -6.93 -3.19
N ARG A 30 -2.20 -8.25 -3.26
CA ARG A 30 -2.79 -8.99 -4.38
C ARG A 30 -3.62 -10.12 -3.82
N MET A 31 -4.85 -10.28 -4.31
CA MET A 31 -5.65 -11.43 -3.91
C MET A 31 -5.13 -12.70 -4.60
N PRO A 32 -5.31 -13.88 -3.99
CA PRO A 32 -4.97 -15.14 -4.65
C PRO A 32 -5.61 -15.22 -6.04
N LYS A 33 -4.81 -15.60 -7.05
CA LYS A 33 -5.22 -15.75 -8.46
C LYS A 33 -5.52 -14.45 -9.22
N GLU A 34 -5.30 -13.27 -8.64
CA GLU A 34 -5.35 -12.01 -9.39
C GLU A 34 -4.02 -11.73 -10.09
N ASP A 35 -4.09 -11.12 -11.28
CA ASP A 35 -2.95 -10.60 -12.06
C ASP A 35 -2.71 -9.10 -11.81
N LYS A 36 -3.60 -8.47 -11.04
CA LYS A 36 -3.53 -7.06 -10.64
C LYS A 36 -3.11 -6.91 -9.19
N ILE A 37 -2.28 -5.92 -8.92
CA ILE A 37 -2.03 -5.41 -7.57
C ILE A 37 -3.07 -4.37 -7.22
N ARG A 38 -3.47 -4.34 -5.96
CA ARG A 38 -4.34 -3.32 -5.36
C ARG A 38 -3.46 -2.44 -4.50
N ILE A 39 -3.56 -1.14 -4.70
CA ILE A 39 -2.84 -0.15 -3.90
C ILE A 39 -3.86 0.66 -3.13
N VAL A 40 -3.60 0.80 -1.84
CA VAL A 40 -4.37 1.61 -0.89
C VAL A 40 -3.39 2.61 -0.28
N MET A 41 -3.68 3.89 -0.42
CA MET A 41 -2.79 4.96 0.01
C MET A 41 -3.56 6.03 0.77
N GLN A 42 -2.91 6.59 1.78
CA GLN A 42 -3.26 7.87 2.36
C GLN A 42 -2.19 8.91 2.02
N THR A 43 -2.64 10.12 1.76
CA THR A 43 -1.78 11.27 1.43
C THR A 43 -0.98 11.75 2.64
N SER A 44 -1.48 11.46 3.86
CA SER A 44 -0.75 11.72 5.10
C SER A 44 0.35 10.66 5.33
N ALA A 45 1.52 11.13 5.77
CA ALA A 45 2.64 10.29 6.18
C ALA A 45 2.33 9.37 7.36
N THR A 46 1.38 9.76 8.21
CA THR A 46 1.14 9.13 9.50
C THR A 46 -0.12 8.28 9.44
N PRO A 47 -0.02 6.93 9.43
CA PRO A 47 -1.18 6.05 9.58
C PRO A 47 -1.95 6.38 10.86
N LEU A 48 -3.27 6.18 10.83
CA LEU A 48 -4.08 6.38 12.02
C LEU A 48 -3.76 5.29 13.04
N LEU A 49 -3.37 5.68 14.25
CA LEU A 49 -3.14 4.75 15.34
C LEU A 49 -4.49 4.20 15.83
N ILE A 50 -4.58 2.87 15.91
CA ILE A 50 -5.75 2.17 16.43
C ILE A 50 -5.39 1.59 17.79
N ARG A 51 -6.22 1.85 18.81
CA ARG A 51 -6.03 1.27 20.16
C ARG A 51 -6.91 0.06 20.41
N SER A 52 -8.00 -0.10 19.65
CA SER A 52 -8.94 -1.20 19.79
C SER A 52 -9.61 -1.55 18.46
N HIS A 53 -10.08 -2.79 18.29
CA HIS A 53 -10.83 -3.16 17.07
C HIS A 53 -12.14 -2.38 16.93
N THR A 54 -12.72 -1.88 18.01
CA THR A 54 -13.97 -1.12 17.95
C THR A 54 -13.79 0.23 17.25
N GLU A 55 -12.59 0.81 17.28
CA GLU A 55 -12.29 2.07 16.59
C GLU A 55 -12.32 1.97 15.07
N ILE A 56 -12.19 0.76 14.52
CA ILE A 56 -12.24 0.51 13.06
C ILE A 56 -13.61 -0.01 12.60
N ASN A 57 -14.59 -0.12 13.49
CA ASN A 57 -15.94 -0.49 13.09
C ASN A 57 -16.46 0.53 12.06
N HIS A 58 -17.04 0.02 10.97
CA HIS A 58 -17.55 0.83 9.85
C HIS A 58 -16.49 1.67 9.12
N THR A 59 -15.20 1.39 9.33
CA THR A 59 -14.11 2.07 8.64
C THR A 59 -13.51 1.15 7.58
N GLN A 60 -13.29 1.68 6.38
CA GLN A 60 -12.57 0.98 5.32
C GLN A 60 -11.08 1.31 5.39
N GLY A 61 -10.23 0.38 5.00
CA GLY A 61 -8.79 0.59 4.89
C GLY A 61 -7.97 -0.67 5.12
N PHE A 62 -6.65 -0.49 5.25
CA PHE A 62 -5.72 -1.58 5.49
C PHE A 62 -5.20 -1.51 6.93
N VAL A 63 -5.46 -2.55 7.71
CA VAL A 63 -5.02 -2.62 9.11
C VAL A 63 -3.73 -3.41 9.20
N ILE A 64 -2.69 -2.77 9.75
CA ILE A 64 -1.46 -3.44 10.16
C ILE A 64 -1.54 -3.62 11.67
N LYS A 65 -1.74 -4.86 12.09
CA LYS A 65 -1.92 -5.19 13.50
C LYS A 65 -0.79 -6.12 13.96
N PRO A 66 -0.06 -5.77 15.05
CA PRO A 66 0.93 -6.66 15.64
C PRO A 66 0.24 -7.87 16.30
N PHE A 67 0.99 -8.96 16.49
CA PHE A 67 0.48 -10.13 17.20
C PHE A 67 0.08 -9.78 18.65
N GLU A 68 0.93 -9.01 19.33
CA GLU A 68 0.63 -8.41 20.63
C GLU A 68 0.62 -6.88 20.50
N GLN A 69 -0.41 -6.25 21.06
CA GLN A 69 -0.55 -4.81 21.11
C GLN A 69 -0.38 -4.34 22.57
N ASN A 70 0.42 -3.28 22.77
CA ASN A 70 0.65 -2.70 24.09
C ASN A 70 0.96 -1.21 23.98
N SER A 71 1.41 -0.58 25.06
CA SER A 71 1.72 0.86 25.12
C SER A 71 2.89 1.32 24.24
N ARG A 72 3.63 0.39 23.63
CA ARG A 72 4.77 0.66 22.74
C ARG A 72 4.62 0.03 21.36
N ILE A 73 3.73 -0.95 21.21
CA ILE A 73 3.47 -1.68 19.96
C ILE A 73 2.01 -1.45 19.59
N PHE A 74 1.79 -0.69 18.51
CA PHE A 74 0.46 -0.23 18.12
C PHE A 74 -0.03 -0.90 16.85
N ALA A 75 -1.35 -0.92 16.69
CA ALA A 75 -1.99 -1.19 15.41
C ALA A 75 -2.18 0.12 14.63
N TYR A 76 -2.14 0.02 13.31
CA TYR A 76 -2.27 1.17 12.42
C TYR A 76 -3.29 0.91 11.33
N LEU A 77 -4.10 1.92 11.01
CA LEU A 77 -4.96 1.96 9.85
C LEU A 77 -4.33 2.85 8.78
N ILE A 78 -4.15 2.29 7.59
CA ILE A 78 -3.91 3.05 6.37
C ILE A 78 -5.28 3.35 5.75
N ARG A 79 -5.65 4.63 5.73
CA ARG A 79 -6.94 5.05 5.16
C ARG A 79 -6.92 4.95 3.63
N PRO A 80 -8.01 4.54 3.00
CA PRO A 80 -8.10 4.37 1.56
C PRO A 80 -8.43 5.70 0.88
N GLU A 81 -7.65 6.74 1.11
CA GLU A 81 -7.89 8.06 0.49
C GLU A 81 -7.70 7.99 -1.02
N ILE A 82 -6.76 7.16 -1.47
CA ILE A 82 -6.54 6.83 -2.88
C ILE A 82 -6.48 5.32 -3.01
N THR A 83 -7.30 4.77 -3.90
CA THR A 83 -7.27 3.35 -4.26
C THR A 83 -7.25 3.15 -5.76
N PHE A 84 -6.43 2.21 -6.22
CA PHE A 84 -6.38 1.83 -7.62
C PHE A 84 -5.83 0.41 -7.79
N THR A 85 -6.13 -0.19 -8.94
CA THR A 85 -5.59 -1.49 -9.34
C THR A 85 -4.62 -1.32 -10.50
N TYR A 86 -3.53 -2.07 -10.48
CA TYR A 86 -2.51 -2.00 -11.52
C TYR A 86 -2.09 -3.40 -11.98
N PRO A 87 -1.90 -3.67 -13.29
CA PRO A 87 -1.38 -4.95 -13.76
C PRO A 87 0.02 -5.22 -13.20
N PHE A 88 0.28 -6.40 -12.63
CA PHE A 88 1.60 -6.73 -12.08
C PHE A 88 2.70 -6.85 -13.14
N THR A 89 2.31 -7.06 -14.40
CA THR A 89 3.20 -7.26 -15.54
C THR A 89 3.75 -5.96 -16.13
N GLU A 90 3.27 -4.81 -15.66
CA GLU A 90 3.63 -3.50 -16.20
C GLU A 90 4.47 -2.70 -15.17
N PRO A 91 5.29 -1.73 -15.62
CA PRO A 91 6.05 -0.86 -14.71
C PRO A 91 5.12 0.07 -13.94
N PHE A 92 5.33 0.22 -12.63
CA PHE A 92 4.41 0.96 -11.75
C PHE A 92 4.25 2.42 -12.21
N PRO A 93 3.01 2.96 -12.29
CA PRO A 93 2.75 4.26 -12.89
C PRO A 93 3.26 5.40 -12.00
N ASP A 94 3.63 6.52 -12.60
CA ASP A 94 4.00 7.72 -11.85
C ASP A 94 2.80 8.30 -11.07
N LEU A 95 3.09 9.17 -10.11
CA LEU A 95 2.07 9.79 -9.25
C LEU A 95 1.02 10.63 -10.01
N SER A 96 1.40 11.22 -11.15
CA SER A 96 0.49 12.02 -11.96
C SER A 96 -0.57 11.16 -12.65
N VAL A 97 -0.23 9.92 -12.96
CA VAL A 97 -1.15 8.90 -13.49
C VAL A 97 -1.99 8.31 -12.36
N VAL A 98 -1.39 8.03 -11.20
CA VAL A 98 -2.12 7.50 -10.02
C VAL A 98 -3.26 8.43 -9.58
N ASN A 99 -3.04 9.74 -9.55
CA ASN A 99 -4.11 10.70 -9.22
C ASN A 99 -5.28 10.69 -10.23
N LYS A 100 -5.05 10.22 -11.47
CA LYS A 100 -6.10 10.07 -12.49
C LYS A 100 -6.79 8.71 -12.44
N LEU A 101 -6.10 7.70 -11.92
CA LEU A 101 -6.61 6.33 -11.72
C LEU A 101 -7.32 6.16 -10.37
N ALA A 102 -7.13 7.10 -9.45
CA ALA A 102 -7.80 7.12 -8.16
C ALA A 102 -9.32 7.16 -8.37
N VAL A 103 -9.99 6.10 -7.95
CA VAL A 103 -11.45 6.09 -7.84
C VAL A 103 -11.78 6.70 -6.47
N THR A 104 -12.44 7.85 -6.46
CA THR A 104 -13.03 8.46 -5.26
C THR A 104 -14.28 7.72 -4.82
#